data_AF-A0A964YG38-F1
#
_entry.id   AF-A0A964YG38-F1
#
_cell.length_a   1.000
_cell.length_b   1.000
_cell.length_c   1.000
_cell.angle_alpha   90.00
_cell.angle_beta   90.00
_cell.angle_gamma   90.00
#
_symmetry.space_group_name_H-M   'P 1'
#
loop_
_entity.id
_entity.type
_entity.pdbx_description
1 polymer ?
#
loop_
_entity_poly.entity_id
_entity_poly.type
_entity_poly.pdbx_seq_one_letter_code
_entity_poly.pdbx_strand_id
1 'polypeptide(L)'
;MKYLKILVGVLLFFGAISFKHPFFVTVTEVEYSTKSKELGMSIKVYPDDLEETLRKFNGKKYDVIQGDKKQVNLVLEQYFKKHLSIKLNGINKPYQFLGYEIDKESVWIYCNISNHN
;
A
#
# COMPACT_ATOMS: atom_id res chain seq x y z
N MET A 1 48.72 14.19 -22.35
CA MET A 1 48.06 12.90 -22.03
C MET A 1 47.57 12.76 -20.57
N LYS A 2 48.16 13.44 -19.58
CA LYS A 2 47.79 13.31 -18.15
C LYS A 2 46.36 13.76 -17.85
N TYR A 3 45.94 14.91 -18.41
CA TYR A 3 44.60 15.49 -18.21
C TYR A 3 43.48 14.73 -18.94
N LEU A 4 43.78 14.08 -20.07
CA LEU A 4 42.80 13.26 -20.80
C LEU A 4 42.40 12.02 -20.00
N LYS A 5 43.35 11.40 -19.28
CA LYS A 5 43.06 10.28 -18.38
C LYS A 5 42.23 10.71 -17.17
N ILE A 6 42.46 11.92 -16.65
CA ILE A 6 41.66 12.49 -15.56
C ILE A 6 40.24 12.80 -16.05
N LEU A 7 40.09 13.39 -17.23
CA LEU A 7 38.78 13.68 -17.83
C LEU A 7 37.96 12.41 -18.08
N VAL A 8 38.58 11.37 -18.64
CA VAL A 8 37.95 10.06 -18.85
C VAL A 8 37.60 9.39 -17.51
N GLY A 9 38.47 9.54 -16.49
CA GLY A 9 38.20 9.04 -15.14
C GLY A 9 37.01 9.73 -14.47
N VAL A 10 36.87 11.06 -14.62
CA VAL A 10 35.73 11.83 -14.11
C VAL A 10 34.44 11.46 -14.83
N LEU A 11 34.49 11.28 -16.16
CA LEU A 11 33.33 10.88 -16.95
C LEU A 11 32.82 9.48 -16.56
N LEU A 12 33.73 8.53 -16.33
CA LEU A 12 33.39 7.18 -15.87
C LEU A 12 32.86 7.17 -14.43
N PHE A 13 33.40 8.03 -13.56
CA PHE A 13 32.92 8.16 -12.18
C PHE A 13 31.48 8.71 -12.12
N PHE A 14 31.15 9.72 -12.94
CA PHE A 14 29.78 10.23 -13.03
C PHE A 14 28.81 9.26 -13.71
N GLY A 15 29.27 8.49 -14.71
CA GLY A 15 28.45 7.47 -15.38
C GLY A 15 28.09 6.27 -14.49
N ALA A 16 28.84 6.02 -13.41
CA ALA A 16 28.62 4.91 -12.49
C ALA A 16 27.57 5.21 -11.39
N ILE A 17 27.13 6.46 -11.24
CA ILE A 17 26.18 6.87 -10.20
C ILE A 17 24.75 6.67 -10.73
N SER A 18 24.31 5.41 -10.82
CA SER A 18 22.91 5.09 -11.08
C SER A 18 22.22 4.77 -9.75
N PHE A 19 21.50 5.76 -9.20
CA PHE A 19 20.70 5.58 -7.99
C PHE A 19 19.45 4.76 -8.33
N LYS A 20 19.45 3.47 -7.97
CA LYS A 20 18.20 2.69 -7.94
C LYS A 20 17.36 3.20 -6.77
N HIS A 21 16.24 3.85 -7.06
CA HIS A 21 15.24 4.19 -6.05
C HIS A 21 14.15 3.10 -6.03
N PRO A 22 13.78 2.53 -4.87
CA PRO A 22 12.69 1.57 -4.81
C PRO A 22 11.36 2.27 -5.13
N PHE A 23 10.53 1.64 -5.95
CA PHE A 23 9.26 2.20 -6.41
C PHE A 23 8.11 1.40 -5.81
N PHE A 24 7.26 2.08 -5.05
CA PHE A 24 6.10 1.48 -4.38
C PHE A 24 4.85 2.24 -4.78
N VAL A 25 3.84 1.54 -5.29
CA VAL A 25 2.57 2.14 -5.71
C VAL A 25 1.42 1.42 -5.05
N THR A 26 0.49 2.21 -4.54
CA THR A 26 -0.82 1.78 -4.08
C THR A 26 -1.85 2.63 -4.78
N VAL A 27 -2.93 2.00 -5.25
CA VAL A 27 -4.06 2.72 -5.86
C VAL A 27 -5.21 2.68 -4.87
N THR A 28 -5.80 3.83 -4.58
CA THR A 28 -7.02 3.92 -3.77
C THR A 28 -8.12 4.53 -4.59
N GLU A 29 -9.22 3.81 -4.70
CA GLU A 29 -10.44 4.23 -5.36
C GLU A 29 -11.54 4.41 -4.32
N VAL A 30 -12.34 5.47 -4.47
CA VAL A 30 -13.44 5.79 -3.57
C VAL A 30 -14.68 6.03 -4.41
N GLU A 31 -15.74 5.29 -4.12
CA GLU A 31 -17.01 5.36 -4.84
C GLU A 31 -18.14 5.73 -3.87
N TYR A 32 -19.02 6.63 -4.28
CA TYR A 32 -20.21 6.99 -3.51
C TYR A 32 -21.46 6.38 -4.13
N SER A 33 -22.15 5.54 -3.37
CA SER A 33 -23.44 4.99 -3.77
C SER A 33 -24.56 5.93 -3.32
N THR A 34 -25.24 6.58 -4.26
CA THR A 34 -26.41 7.43 -3.97
C THR A 34 -27.59 6.63 -3.41
N LYS A 35 -27.68 5.33 -3.74
CA LYS A 35 -28.75 4.44 -3.31
C LYS A 35 -28.61 4.02 -1.84
N SER A 36 -27.41 3.58 -1.44
CA SER A 36 -27.15 3.18 -0.04
C SER A 36 -26.70 4.35 0.84
N LYS A 37 -26.31 5.49 0.25
CA LYS A 37 -25.68 6.63 0.93
C LYS A 37 -24.38 6.25 1.65
N GLU A 38 -23.64 5.32 1.05
CA GLU A 38 -22.38 4.82 1.59
C GLU A 38 -21.22 5.15 0.66
N LEU A 39 -20.02 5.28 1.25
CA LEU A 39 -18.77 5.40 0.51
C LEU A 39 -18.04 4.06 0.55
N GLY A 40 -17.89 3.44 -0.61
CA GLY A 40 -17.00 2.31 -0.81
C GLY A 40 -15.58 2.80 -1.05
N MET A 41 -14.60 2.10 -0.51
CA MET A 41 -13.18 2.34 -0.77
C MET A 41 -12.48 1.03 -1.10
N SER A 42 -11.74 1.03 -2.21
CA SER A 42 -10.97 -0.10 -2.71
C SER A 42 -9.51 0.30 -2.79
N ILE A 43 -8.62 -0.52 -2.20
CA ILE A 43 -7.18 -0.23 -2.13
C ILE A 43 -6.43 -1.38 -2.76
N LYS A 44 -5.70 -1.12 -3.84
CA LYS A 44 -4.88 -2.09 -4.56
C LYS A 44 -3.41 -1.97 -4.13
N VAL A 45 -2.85 -3.07 -3.65
CA VAL A 45 -1.44 -3.18 -3.19
C VAL A 45 -0.81 -4.42 -3.79
N TYR A 46 0.50 -4.38 -4.06
CA TYR A 46 1.25 -5.58 -4.45
C TYR A 46 1.49 -6.50 -3.24
N PRO A 47 1.35 -7.83 -3.38
CA PRO A 47 1.50 -8.77 -2.27
C PRO A 47 2.84 -8.64 -1.53
N ASP A 48 3.95 -8.59 -2.27
CA ASP A 48 5.30 -8.56 -1.69
C ASP A 48 5.51 -7.33 -0.78
N ASP A 49 5.07 -6.16 -1.23
CA ASP A 49 5.15 -4.92 -0.47
C ASP A 49 4.25 -4.95 0.75
N LEU A 50 3.07 -5.55 0.62
CA LEU A 50 2.12 -5.70 1.72
C LEU A 50 2.67 -6.63 2.80
N GLU A 51 3.23 -7.78 2.41
CA GLU A 51 3.86 -8.73 3.32
C GLU A 51 5.06 -8.12 4.06
N GLU A 52 5.91 -7.40 3.33
CA GLU A 52 7.03 -6.65 3.92
C GLU A 52 6.54 -5.60 4.92
N THR A 53 5.46 -4.89 4.58
CA THR A 53 4.85 -3.88 5.44
C THR A 53 4.27 -4.50 6.71
N LEU A 54 3.53 -5.60 6.60
CA LEU A 54 2.97 -6.33 7.74
C LEU A 54 4.07 -6.91 8.63
N ARG A 55 5.18 -7.37 8.03
CA ARG A 55 6.36 -7.81 8.78
C ARG A 55 7.00 -6.68 9.56
N LYS A 56 7.13 -5.49 8.98
CA LYS A 56 7.63 -4.31 9.71
C LYS A 56 6.66 -3.85 10.80
N PHE A 57 5.36 -4.08 10.61
CA PHE A 57 4.33 -3.66 11.55
C PHE A 57 4.37 -4.45 12.87
N ASN A 58 4.55 -5.78 12.83
CA ASN A 58 4.47 -6.61 14.04
C ASN A 58 5.52 -7.72 14.15
N GLY A 59 6.50 -7.78 13.24
CA GLY A 59 7.60 -8.75 13.23
C GLY A 59 7.24 -10.14 12.70
N LYS A 60 5.98 -10.42 12.35
CA LYS A 60 5.54 -11.72 11.84
C LYS A 60 5.56 -11.75 10.32
N LYS A 61 5.85 -12.94 9.76
CA LYS A 61 5.73 -13.18 8.32
C LYS A 61 4.30 -13.65 8.02
N TYR A 62 3.73 -13.10 6.96
CA TYR A 62 2.44 -13.46 6.42
C TYR A 62 2.64 -13.88 4.98
N ASP A 63 1.92 -14.91 4.54
CA ASP A 63 1.75 -15.22 3.13
C ASP A 63 0.33 -14.79 2.78
N VAL A 64 0.19 -13.70 2.04
CA VAL A 64 -1.11 -13.08 1.74
C VAL A 64 -1.87 -13.90 0.69
N ILE A 65 -1.16 -14.66 -0.15
CA ILE A 65 -1.72 -15.40 -1.28
C ILE A 65 -2.21 -16.79 -0.84
N GLN A 66 -1.37 -17.54 -0.14
CA GLN A 66 -1.59 -18.96 0.20
C GLN A 66 -1.70 -19.21 1.71
N GLY A 67 -1.38 -18.22 2.55
CA GLY A 67 -1.43 -18.37 4.00
C GLY A 67 -2.84 -18.42 4.60
N ASP A 68 -2.90 -18.39 5.93
CA ASP A 68 -4.18 -18.37 6.64
C ASP A 68 -4.90 -17.03 6.43
N LYS A 69 -5.89 -17.05 5.53
CA LYS A 69 -6.74 -15.89 5.21
C LYS A 69 -7.32 -15.22 6.44
N LYS A 70 -7.69 -15.95 7.50
CA LYS A 70 -8.26 -15.34 8.72
C LYS A 70 -7.20 -14.52 9.45
N GLN A 71 -5.98 -15.04 9.59
CA GLN A 71 -4.87 -14.33 10.23
C GLN A 71 -4.45 -13.11 9.41
N VAL A 72 -4.39 -13.24 8.08
CA VAL A 72 -4.09 -12.13 7.18
C VAL A 72 -5.16 -11.04 7.28
N ASN A 73 -6.44 -11.42 7.25
CA ASN A 73 -7.55 -10.47 7.37
C ASN A 73 -7.50 -9.70 8.70
N LEU A 74 -7.22 -10.40 9.81
CA LEU A 74 -7.09 -9.77 11.13
C LEU A 74 -5.93 -8.78 11.22
N VAL A 75 -4.75 -9.13 10.68
CA VAL A 75 -3.61 -8.21 10.74
C VAL A 75 -3.79 -7.03 9.79
N LEU A 76 -4.41 -7.22 8.63
CA LEU A 76 -4.76 -6.13 7.72
C LEU A 76 -5.73 -5.16 8.40
N GLU A 77 -6.80 -5.67 9.00
CA GLU A 77 -7.74 -4.82 9.73
C GLU A 77 -7.04 -3.99 10.82
N GLN A 78 -6.15 -4.60 11.60
CA GLN A 78 -5.37 -3.91 12.62
C GLN A 78 -4.44 -2.84 12.03
N TYR A 79 -3.73 -3.17 10.95
CA TYR A 79 -2.82 -2.25 10.28
C TYR A 79 -3.57 -1.04 9.73
N PHE A 80 -4.63 -1.27 8.95
CA PHE A 80 -5.43 -0.18 8.40
C PHE A 80 -6.06 0.65 9.51
N LYS A 81 -6.66 0.04 10.56
CA LYS A 81 -7.26 0.81 11.67
C LYS A 81 -6.27 1.74 12.36
N LYS A 82 -4.99 1.38 12.38
CA LYS A 82 -3.93 2.21 12.97
C LYS A 82 -3.44 3.32 12.03
N HIS A 83 -3.40 3.06 10.72
CA HIS A 83 -2.69 3.90 9.76
C HIS A 83 -3.60 4.67 8.79
N LEU A 84 -4.85 4.25 8.61
CA LEU A 84 -5.84 4.88 7.74
C LEU A 84 -6.81 5.73 8.58
N SER A 85 -6.92 7.01 8.25
CA SER A 85 -7.89 7.93 8.85
C SER A 85 -8.67 8.61 7.74
N ILE A 86 -9.99 8.62 7.87
CA ILE A 86 -10.90 9.18 6.88
C ILE A 86 -11.62 10.38 7.48
N LYS A 87 -11.58 11.50 6.75
CA LYS A 87 -12.26 12.74 7.11
C LYS A 87 -13.24 13.13 6.02
N LEU A 88 -14.50 13.32 6.41
CA LEU A 88 -15.53 13.91 5.55
C LEU A 88 -15.84 15.30 6.08
N ASN A 89 -15.65 16.32 5.24
CA ASN A 89 -15.84 17.73 5.63
C ASN A 89 -15.07 18.12 6.91
N GLY A 90 -13.84 17.61 7.07
CA GLY A 90 -13.00 17.87 8.23
C GLY A 90 -13.32 17.04 9.49
N ILE A 91 -14.41 16.28 9.49
CA ILE A 91 -14.83 15.43 10.62
C ILE A 91 -14.31 14.01 10.39
N ASN A 92 -13.62 13.45 11.39
CA ASN A 92 -13.20 12.05 11.36
C ASN A 92 -14.45 11.14 11.31
N LYS A 93 -14.48 10.24 10.33
CA LYS A 93 -15.53 9.23 10.21
C LYS A 93 -14.91 7.84 10.38
N PRO A 94 -15.51 6.98 11.22
CA PRO A 94 -15.08 5.60 11.31
C PRO A 94 -15.40 4.90 9.98
N TYR A 95 -14.60 3.91 9.64
CA TYR A 95 -14.86 3.03 8.52
C TYR A 95 -14.88 1.59 9.00
N GLN A 96 -15.59 0.75 8.26
CA GLN A 96 -15.62 -0.68 8.43
C GLN A 96 -14.67 -1.32 7.43
N PHE A 97 -13.74 -2.12 7.93
CA PHE A 97 -12.94 -3.00 7.10
C PHE A 97 -13.80 -4.20 6.70
N LEU A 98 -13.95 -4.45 5.40
CA LEU A 98 -14.81 -5.53 4.88
C LEU A 98 -14.02 -6.81 4.63
N GLY A 99 -12.77 -6.67 4.19
CA GLY A 99 -11.88 -7.79 3.90
C GLY A 99 -10.90 -7.46 2.79
N TYR A 100 -10.28 -8.52 2.28
CA TYR A 100 -9.38 -8.43 1.14
C TYR A 100 -9.64 -9.56 0.14
N GLU A 101 -9.22 -9.31 -1.10
CA GLU A 101 -9.29 -10.23 -2.23
C GLU A 101 -7.94 -10.23 -2.96
N ILE A 102 -7.62 -11.34 -3.60
CA ILE A 102 -6.45 -11.46 -4.47
C ILE A 102 -6.97 -11.52 -5.89
N ASP A 103 -6.62 -10.55 -6.72
CA ASP A 103 -6.90 -10.54 -8.15
C ASP A 103 -5.57 -10.48 -8.91
N LYS A 104 -5.29 -11.56 -9.66
CA LYS A 104 -4.03 -11.76 -10.39
C LYS A 104 -2.82 -11.56 -9.48
N GLU A 105 -2.05 -10.51 -9.72
CA GLU A 105 -0.80 -10.17 -9.04
C GLU A 105 -1.00 -9.05 -8.01
N SER A 106 -2.23 -8.84 -7.54
CA SER A 106 -2.57 -7.73 -6.66
C SER A 106 -3.53 -8.12 -5.56
N VAL A 107 -3.40 -7.43 -4.43
CA VAL A 107 -4.28 -7.54 -3.28
C VAL A 107 -5.19 -6.33 -3.26
N TRP A 108 -6.49 -6.57 -3.30
CA TRP A 108 -7.52 -5.57 -3.10
C TRP A 108 -7.98 -5.61 -1.65
N ILE A 109 -7.98 -4.47 -0.99
CA ILE A 109 -8.53 -4.28 0.35
C ILE A 109 -9.78 -3.42 0.23
N TYR A 110 -10.85 -3.82 0.90
CA TYR A 110 -12.14 -3.16 0.83
C TYR A 110 -12.54 -2.57 2.18
N CYS A 111 -12.96 -1.31 2.15
CA CYS A 111 -13.47 -0.57 3.28
C CYS A 111 -14.81 0.08 2.92
N ASN A 112 -15.71 0.22 3.89
CA ASN A 112 -16.96 0.95 3.75
C ASN A 112 -17.06 2.05 4.80
N ILE A 113 -17.57 3.22 4.41
CA ILE A 113 -17.93 4.29 5.34
C ILE A 113 -19.43 4.49 5.21
N SER A 114 -20.17 3.95 6.18
CA SER A 114 -21.61 4.20 6.26
C SER A 114 -21.85 5.62 6.77
N ASN A 115 -22.72 6.35 6.08
CA ASN A 115 -23.22 7.64 6.54
C ASN A 115 -24.41 7.43 7.48
N HIS A 116 -24.22 6.68 8.57
CA HIS A 116 -25.19 6.68 9.66
C HIS A 116 -24.94 7.94 10.51
N ASN A 117 -25.77 8.95 10.29
CA ASN A 117 -26.10 9.96 11.28
C ASN A 117 -27.37 9.51 12.02
#